data_AF-A0A4R5CFD7-F1
#
_entry.id   AF-A0A4R5CFD7-F1
#
_cell.length_a   1.000
_cell.length_b   1.000
_cell.length_c   1.000
_cell.angle_alpha   90.00
_cell.angle_beta   90.00
_cell.angle_gamma   90.00
#
_symmetry.space_group_name_H-M   'P 1'
#
loop_
_entity.id
_entity.type
_entity.pdbx_description
1 polymer ?
#
loop_
_entity_poly.entity_id
_entity_poly.type
_entity_poly.pdbx_seq_one_letter_code
_entity_poly.pdbx_strand_id
1 'polypeptide(L)' 'MKIEIEFRPANGPAQTLYADLPPRDVEQLEADTTNPDRADDVVYIPSRVKKDGPTNEWMFRIGRIKIHRVS' A
#
# COMPACT_ATOMS: atom_id res chain seq x y z
N MET A 1 8.24 -4.40 9.18
CA MET A 1 7.01 -3.82 9.78
C MET A 1 5.83 -4.31 8.96
N LYS A 2 4.75 -4.74 9.61
CA LYS A 2 3.57 -5.23 8.90
C LYS A 2 2.62 -4.06 8.63
N ILE A 3 2.14 -3.96 7.41
CA ILE A 3 1.15 -2.95 7.02
C ILE A 3 0.00 -3.59 6.24
N GLU A 4 -1.15 -2.93 6.31
CA GLU A 4 -2.32 -3.14 5.48
C GLU A 4 -2.44 -1.98 4.48
N ILE A 5 -2.59 -2.31 3.20
CA ILE A 5 -2.74 -1.36 2.10
C ILE A 5 -4.20 -1.42 1.65
N GLU A 6 -5.00 -0.44 2.06
CA GLU A 6 -6.36 -0.28 1.53
C GLU A 6 -6.27 0.41 0.18
N PHE A 7 -6.83 -0.20 -0.87
CA PHE A 7 -6.96 0.43 -2.17
C PHE A 7 -8.39 0.32 -2.68
N ARG A 8 -8.87 1.36 -3.37
CA ARG A 8 -10.18 1.35 -4.02
C ARG A 8 -10.00 1.16 -5.53
N PRO A 9 -10.33 -0.02 -6.09
CA PRO A 9 -10.37 -0.19 -7.53
C PRO A 9 -11.42 0.74 -8.14
N ALA A 10 -11.25 1.10 -9.42
CA ALA A 10 -12.15 2.03 -10.11
C ALA A 10 -13.61 1.56 -10.08
N ASN A 11 -13.83 0.23 -10.13
CA ASN A 11 -15.13 -0.40 -10.04
C ASN A 11 -15.05 -1.53 -9.01
N GLY A 12 -15.53 -1.30 -7.79
CA GLY A 12 -15.63 -2.35 -6.78
C GLY A 12 -15.45 -1.87 -5.33
N PRO A 13 -15.63 -2.77 -4.36
CA PRO A 13 -15.37 -2.48 -2.96
C PRO A 13 -13.87 -2.25 -2.73
N ALA A 14 -13.55 -1.50 -1.67
CA ALA A 14 -12.19 -1.39 -1.19
C ALA A 14 -11.62 -2.78 -0.89
N GLN A 15 -10.35 -2.99 -1.23
CA GLN A 15 -9.61 -4.21 -0.98
C GLN A 15 -8.40 -3.90 -0.11
N THR A 16 -8.01 -4.86 0.71
CA THR A 16 -6.85 -4.75 1.60
C THR A 16 -5.81 -5.78 1.21
N LEU A 17 -4.57 -5.33 1.03
CA LEU A 17 -3.40 -6.20 0.87
C LEU A 17 -2.49 -6.07 2.07
N TYR A 18 -1.75 -7.13 2.37
CA TYR A 18 -0.78 -7.17 3.45
C TYR A 18 0.62 -7.03 2.88
N ALA A 19 1.47 -6.21 3.49
CA ALA A 19 2.86 -6.08 3.10
C ALA A 19 3.77 -6.06 4.33
N ASP A 20 4.97 -6.60 4.17
CA ASP A 20 6.04 -6.50 5.16
C ASP A 20 7.15 -5.60 4.58
N LEU A 21 7.29 -4.40 5.11
CA LEU A 21 8.26 -3.41 4.63
C LEU A 21 9.22 -2.99 5.74
N PRO A 22 10.45 -2.56 5.42
CA PRO A 22 11.31 -1.85 6.35
C PRO A 22 10.61 -0.62 6.95
N PRO A 23 10.84 -0.27 8.23
CA PRO A 23 10.20 0.90 8.86
C PRO A 23 10.39 2.20 8.06
N ARG A 24 11.60 2.42 7.53
CA ARG A 24 11.93 3.58 6.69
C ARG A 24 11.03 3.68 5.44
N ASP A 25 10.75 2.55 4.82
CA ASP A 25 9.94 2.51 3.59
C ASP A 25 8.46 2.77 3.91
N VAL A 26 7.99 2.30 5.08
CA VAL A 26 6.64 2.62 5.58
C VAL A 26 6.50 4.12 5.84
N GLU A 27 7.48 4.73 6.52
CA GLU A 27 7.49 6.17 6.81
C GLU A 27 7.49 7.02 5.53
N GLN A 28 8.31 6.65 4.55
CA GLN A 28 8.32 7.33 3.25
C GLN A 28 6.97 7.19 2.53
N LEU A 29 6.40 5.98 2.52
CA LEU A 29 5.13 5.72 1.84
C LEU A 29 3.97 6.48 2.50
N GLU A 30 3.94 6.56 3.83
CA GLU A 30 2.96 7.38 4.56
C GLU A 30 3.11 8.86 4.21
N ALA A 31 4.33 9.40 4.21
CA ALA A 31 4.59 10.77 3.79
C ALA A 31 4.10 11.02 2.36
N ASP A 32 4.36 10.08 1.45
CA ASP A 32 3.97 10.20 0.05
C ASP A 32 2.45 10.18 -0.13
N THR A 33 1.72 9.31 0.58
CA THR A 33 0.24 9.23 0.51
C THR A 33 -0.46 10.48 1.04
N THR A 34 0.22 11.31 1.83
CA THR A 34 -0.30 12.59 2.32
C THR A 34 0.10 13.79 1.47
N ASN A 35 1.01 13.61 0.50
CA ASN A 35 1.47 14.66 -0.39
C ASN A 35 0.62 14.71 -1.68
N PRO A 36 -0.19 15.76 -1.91
CA PRO A 36 -1.05 15.86 -3.08
C PRO A 36 -0.26 15.93 -4.41
N ASP A 37 0.97 16.46 -4.40
CA ASP A 37 1.80 16.55 -5.59
C ASP A 37 2.27 15.18 -6.11
N ARG A 38 2.20 14.16 -5.24
CA ARG A 38 2.59 12.78 -5.57
C ARG A 38 1.41 11.87 -5.84
N ALA A 39 0.18 12.38 -5.88
CA ALA A 39 -1.02 11.55 -5.98
C ALA A 39 -1.05 10.65 -7.23
N ASP A 40 -0.44 11.09 -8.33
CA ASP A 40 -0.37 10.33 -9.59
C ASP A 40 0.90 9.48 -9.73
N ASP A 41 1.85 9.58 -8.79
CA ASP A 41 3.05 8.74 -8.77
C ASP A 41 2.66 7.26 -8.62
N VAL A 42 3.47 6.41 -9.23
CA VAL A 42 3.33 4.96 -9.18
C VAL A 42 4.39 4.36 -8.26
N VAL A 43 3.96 3.48 -7.37
CA VAL A 43 4.82 2.70 -6.47
C VAL A 43 4.58 1.22 -6.64
N TYR A 44 5.65 0.44 -6.49
CA TYR A 44 5.62 -1.02 -6.51
C TYR A 44 5.82 -1.51 -5.08
N ILE A 45 4.85 -2.23 -4.54
CA ILE A 45 4.88 -2.70 -3.16
C ILE A 45 4.69 -4.23 -3.16
N PRO A 46 5.69 -5.01 -2.70
CA PRO A 46 5.55 -6.44 -2.49
C PRO A 46 4.45 -6.72 -1.45
N SER A 47 3.33 -7.28 -1.91
CA SER A 47 2.10 -7.42 -1.12
C SER A 47 1.40 -8.76 -1.37
N ARG A 48 0.54 -9.17 -0.44
CA ARG A 48 -0.21 -10.44 -0.50
C ARG A 48 -1.68 -10.23 -0.14
N VAL A 49 -2.55 -11.00 -0.80
CA VAL A 49 -4.02 -10.94 -0.61
C VAL A 49 -4.46 -11.54 0.73
N LYS A 50 -3.71 -12.54 1.22
CA LYS A 50 -3.95 -13.19 2.52
C LYS A 50 -2.73 -12.99 3.42
N LYS A 51 -2.92 -12.90 4.73
CA LYS A 51 -1.85 -12.66 5.72
C LYS A 51 -0.67 -13.62 5.58
N ASP A 52 -0.92 -14.88 5.28
CA ASP A 52 0.11 -15.93 5.10
C ASP A 52 0.19 -16.42 3.63
N GLY A 53 -0.33 -15.62 2.69
CA GLY A 53 -0.34 -15.95 1.27
C GLY A 53 0.97 -15.61 0.55
N PRO A 54 1.10 -16.00 -0.72
CA PRO A 54 2.27 -15.65 -1.53
C PRO A 54 2.35 -14.14 -1.75
N THR A 55 3.56 -13.60 -1.59
CA THR A 55 3.89 -12.20 -1.92
C THR A 55 4.02 -12.06 -3.44
N ASN A 56 3.36 -11.05 -3.98
CA ASN A 56 3.47 -10.64 -5.38
C ASN A 56 3.84 -9.16 -5.43
N GLU A 57 4.41 -8.70 -6.54
CA GLU A 57 4.63 -7.28 -6.75
C GLU A 57 3.34 -6.62 -7.23
N TRP A 58 2.88 -5.60 -6.51
CA TRP A 58 1.68 -4.86 -6.84
C TRP A 58 2.03 -3.42 -7.17
N MET A 59 1.38 -2.88 -8.20
CA MET A 59 1.56 -1.52 -8.67
C MET A 59 0.38 -0.66 -8.19
N PHE A 60 0.67 0.45 -7.52
CA PHE A 60 -0.34 1.37 -7.01
C PHE A 60 -0.07 2.80 -7.46
N ARG A 61 -1.13 3.58 -7.65
CA ARG A 61 -1.02 5.04 -7.62
C ARG A 61 -1.10 5.50 -6.17
N ILE A 62 -0.20 6.38 -5.76
CA ILE A 62 -0.08 6.84 -4.37
C ILE A 62 -1.41 7.44 -3.87
N GLY A 63 -2.06 8.29 -4.68
CA GLY A 63 -3.34 8.91 -4.33
C GLY A 63 -4.54 7.95 -4.29
N ARG A 64 -4.34 6.65 -4.55
CA ARG A 64 -5.40 5.62 -4.56
C ARG A 64 -5.26 4.59 -3.44
N ILE A 65 -4.27 4.75 -2.57
CA ILE A 65 -4.02 3.83 -1.47
C ILE A 65 -4.01 4.54 -0.12
N LYS A 66 -4.29 3.78 0.94
CA LYS A 66 -4.10 4.19 2.33
C LYS A 66 -3.29 3.11 3.04
N ILE A 67 -2.38 3.56 3.91
CA ILE A 67 -1.49 2.68 4.67
C ILE A 67 -1.97 2.61 6.12
N HIS A 68 -2.11 1.39 6.63
CA HIS A 68 -2.46 1.11 8.01
C HIS A 68 -1.36 0.24 8.63
N ARG A 69 -0.71 0.71 9.68
CA ARG A 69 0.29 -0.10 10.41
C ARG A 69 -0.42 -1.20 11.20
N VAL A 70 0.15 -2.41 11.18
CA VAL A 70 -0.35 -3.56 11.93
C VAL A 70 0.68 -3.95 12.99
N SER A 71 0.26 -3.89 14.26
CA SER A 71 1.04 -4.27 15.43
C SER A 71 1.21 -5.79 15.54
#